data_AF-A0A3N6MJ95-F1
#
_entry.id   AF-A0A3N6MJ95-F1
#
_cell.length_a   1.000
_cell.length_b   1.000
_cell.length_c   1.000
_cell.angle_alpha   90.00
_cell.angle_beta   90.00
_cell.angle_gamma   90.00
#
_symmetry.space_group_name_H-M   'P 1'
#
loop_
_entity.id
_entity.type
_entity.pdbx_description
1 polymer ?
#
loop_
_entity_poly.entity_id
_entity_poly.type
_entity_poly.pdbx_seq_one_letter_code
_entity_poly.pdbx_strand_id
1 'polypeptide(L)'
;MVSVETRTERRNDVTLVGAVVTNSRTTPQRIRLESRFDGPTWSPGRVDAPEPEWIDGGWESVVRPGRRRGVGFATPEEPIPTPLEVASVTRADRPDRSTHEEVLATLEESKPPRRVVSPHSDG
;
A
#
# COMPACT_ATOMS: atom_id res chain seq x y z
N MET A 1 -5.39 -0.47 14.96
CA MET A 1 -5.03 0.54 13.95
C MET A 1 -4.15 -0.12 12.88
N VAL A 2 -4.05 0.44 11.68
CA VAL A 2 -3.02 0.04 10.71
C VAL A 2 -2.05 1.21 10.58
N SER A 3 -0.76 0.94 10.67
CA SER A 3 0.31 1.95 10.61
C SER A 3 1.37 1.49 9.62
N VAL A 4 1.93 2.42 8.86
CA VAL A 4 3.02 2.15 7.92
C VAL A 4 4.18 3.05 8.29
N GLU A 5 5.32 2.43 8.58
CA GLU A 5 6.58 3.11 8.85
C GLU A 5 7.50 2.92 7.66
N THR A 6 7.88 4.01 6.99
CA THR A 6 8.76 3.97 5.82
C THR A 6 10.19 4.35 6.20
N ARG A 7 11.15 3.78 5.48
CA ARG A 7 12.56 4.12 5.54
C ARG A 7 13.13 4.09 4.14
N THR A 8 13.87 5.13 3.78
CA THR A 8 14.59 5.20 2.52
C THR A 8 16.08 5.28 2.78
N GLU A 9 16.86 4.69 1.89
CA GLU A 9 18.31 4.71 1.93
C GLU A 9 18.87 4.75 0.52
N ARG A 10 19.64 5.79 0.18
CA ARG A 10 20.28 5.88 -1.13
C ARG A 10 21.65 5.20 -1.12
N ARG A 11 21.90 4.33 -2.10
CA ARG A 11 23.14 3.55 -2.27
C ARG A 11 23.48 3.47 -3.76
N ASN A 12 24.67 3.96 -4.14
CA ASN A 12 25.21 3.83 -5.51
C ASN A 12 24.19 4.20 -6.60
N ASP A 13 23.57 5.38 -6.46
CA ASP A 13 22.54 5.91 -7.36
C ASP A 13 21.19 5.16 -7.37
N VAL A 14 21.00 4.20 -6.48
CA VAL A 14 19.73 3.51 -6.27
C VAL A 14 19.14 3.88 -4.92
N THR A 15 17.85 4.19 -4.89
CA THR A 15 17.09 4.38 -3.66
C THR A 15 16.48 3.05 -3.24
N LEU A 16 16.90 2.56 -2.07
CA LEU A 16 16.28 1.43 -1.39
C LEU A 16 15.16 1.95 -0.52
N VAL A 17 13.97 1.42 -0.72
CA VAL A 17 12.77 1.76 0.05
C VAL A 17 12.36 0.54 0.86
N GLY A 18 12.25 0.71 2.17
CA GLY A 18 11.68 -0.26 3.09
C GLY A 18 10.44 0.32 3.78
N ALA A 19 9.45 -0.53 4.03
CA ALA A 19 8.27 -0.21 4.79
C ALA A 19 7.96 -1.32 5.79
N VAL A 20 7.44 -0.94 6.95
CA VAL A 20 6.90 -1.88 7.93
C VAL A 20 5.43 -1.56 8.15
N VAL A 21 4.58 -2.47 7.70
CA VAL A 21 3.13 -2.41 7.90
C VAL A 21 2.79 -3.12 9.20
N THR A 22 2.20 -2.40 10.15
CA THR A 22 1.77 -2.93 11.44
C THR A 22 0.26 -2.95 11.53
N ASN A 23 -0.34 -4.12 11.78
CA ASN A 23 -1.75 -4.24 12.10
C ASN A 23 -1.95 -4.45 13.60
N SER A 24 -2.34 -3.40 14.32
CA SER A 24 -2.73 -3.44 15.74
C SER A 24 -4.24 -3.64 15.94
N ARG A 25 -5.01 -3.92 14.88
CA ARG A 25 -6.43 -4.34 15.02
C ARG A 25 -6.51 -5.80 15.46
N THR A 26 -7.67 -6.18 15.98
CA THR A 26 -8.01 -7.56 16.36
C THR A 26 -8.44 -8.43 15.17
N THR A 27 -8.62 -7.83 13.99
CA THR A 27 -9.03 -8.52 12.76
C THR A 27 -7.94 -8.45 11.69
N PRO A 28 -7.82 -9.48 10.84
CA PRO A 28 -6.91 -9.42 9.69
C PRO A 28 -7.34 -8.30 8.73
N GLN A 29 -6.36 -7.63 8.14
CA GLN A 29 -6.57 -6.52 7.22
C GLN A 29 -5.84 -6.82 5.92
N ARG A 30 -6.53 -6.70 4.78
CA ARG A 30 -5.92 -6.64 3.46
C ARG A 30 -5.48 -5.19 3.24
N ILE A 31 -4.20 -5.01 2.93
CA ILE A 31 -3.57 -3.70 2.81
C ILE A 31 -2.93 -3.64 1.43
N ARG A 32 -3.26 -2.59 0.67
CA ARG A 32 -2.63 -2.28 -0.60
C ARG A 32 -1.81 -1.00 -0.44
N LEU A 33 -0.54 -1.09 -0.80
CA LEU A 33 0.41 0.01 -0.85
C LEU A 33 0.80 0.28 -2.30
N GLU A 34 0.94 1.55 -2.64
CA GLU A 34 1.39 1.97 -3.97
C GLU A 34 2.67 2.79 -3.86
N SER A 35 3.59 2.51 -4.78
CA SER A 35 4.81 3.28 -4.97
C SER A 35 4.44 4.66 -5.51
N ARG A 36 5.00 5.72 -4.92
CA ARG A 36 4.82 7.09 -5.43
C ARG A 36 5.90 7.53 -6.43
N PHE A 37 6.74 6.59 -6.85
CA PHE A 37 7.75 6.86 -7.87
C PHE A 37 7.14 6.66 -9.25
N ASP A 38 7.34 7.64 -10.14
CA ASP A 38 6.97 7.54 -11.56
C ASP A 38 7.92 6.62 -12.35
N GLY A 39 9.06 6.27 -11.76
CA GLY A 39 10.10 5.42 -12.34
C GLY A 39 9.93 3.93 -12.03
N PRO A 40 10.83 3.08 -12.58
CA PRO A 40 10.76 1.65 -12.39
C PRO A 40 10.93 1.28 -10.91
N THR A 41 10.10 0.34 -10.45
CA THR A 41 10.16 -0.26 -9.12
C THR A 41 10.70 -1.68 -9.23
N TRP A 42 11.82 -1.94 -8.56
CA TRP A 42 12.48 -3.24 -8.52
C TRP A 42 12.15 -3.93 -7.21
N SER A 43 11.22 -4.90 -7.27
CA SER A 43 10.85 -5.67 -6.09
C SER A 43 11.98 -6.62 -5.66
N PRO A 44 12.10 -6.92 -4.35
CA PRO A 44 13.01 -7.89 -3.80
C PRO A 44 12.51 -9.28 -4.17
N GLY A 45 12.95 -9.77 -5.32
CA GLY A 45 12.63 -11.09 -5.83
C GLY A 45 13.69 -11.49 -6.83
N ARG A 46 13.80 -12.79 -7.11
CA ARG A 46 14.52 -13.20 -8.31
C ARG A 46 13.63 -12.85 -9.51
N VAL A 47 14.23 -12.56 -10.66
CA VAL A 47 13.49 -12.27 -11.90
C VAL A 47 12.50 -13.39 -12.24
N ASP A 48 12.84 -14.63 -11.84
CA ASP A 48 12.05 -15.85 -12.00
C ASP A 48 11.02 -16.13 -10.88
N ALA A 49 11.03 -15.35 -9.79
CA ALA A 49 10.13 -15.52 -8.65
C ALA A 49 9.82 -14.16 -8.00
N PRO A 50 9.00 -13.32 -8.66
CA PRO A 50 8.46 -12.13 -8.01
C PRO A 50 7.67 -12.56 -6.78
N GLU A 51 7.84 -11.86 -5.67
CA GLU A 51 6.99 -12.10 -4.52
C GLU A 51 5.52 -11.86 -4.92
N PRO A 52 4.60 -12.80 -4.64
CA PRO A 52 3.21 -12.71 -5.09
C PRO A 52 2.45 -11.52 -4.50
N GLU A 53 3.04 -10.86 -3.51
CA GLU A 53 2.50 -9.64 -2.89
C GLU A 53 2.73 -8.40 -3.78
N TRP A 54 3.64 -8.44 -4.75
CA TRP A 54 3.86 -7.33 -5.70
C TRP A 54 3.04 -7.54 -6.97
N ILE A 55 2.09 -6.64 -7.23
CA ILE A 55 1.17 -6.68 -8.37
C ILE A 55 1.13 -5.28 -8.99
N ASP A 56 1.52 -5.15 -10.26
CA ASP A 56 1.45 -3.89 -11.03
C ASP A 56 2.11 -2.69 -10.32
N GLY A 57 3.31 -2.90 -9.75
CA GLY A 57 4.04 -1.85 -9.02
C GLY A 57 3.48 -1.49 -7.63
N GLY A 58 2.38 -2.11 -7.22
CA GLY A 58 1.82 -2.05 -5.87
C GLY A 58 2.15 -3.29 -5.06
N TRP A 59 2.15 -3.14 -3.73
CA TRP A 59 2.24 -4.26 -2.79
C TRP A 59 0.87 -4.50 -2.16
N GLU A 60 0.35 -5.73 -2.22
CA GLU A 60 -0.89 -6.13 -1.59
C GLU A 60 -0.69 -7.39 -0.73
N SER A 61 -1.07 -7.33 0.53
CA SER A 61 -1.07 -8.52 1.41
C SER A 61 -2.05 -8.44 2.56
N VAL A 62 -2.35 -9.61 3.14
CA VAL A 62 -3.17 -9.74 4.34
C VAL A 62 -2.29 -9.79 5.59
N VAL A 63 -2.38 -8.75 6.42
CA VAL A 63 -1.67 -8.66 7.70
C VAL A 63 -2.58 -9.13 8.84
N ARG A 64 -2.19 -10.23 9.50
CA ARG A 64 -2.91 -10.80 10.65
C ARG A 64 -2.93 -9.85 11.86
N PRO A 65 -3.88 -10.02 12.79
CA PRO A 65 -3.95 -9.25 14.03
C PRO A 65 -2.63 -9.29 14.82
N GLY A 66 -2.15 -8.12 15.25
CA GLY A 66 -0.91 -7.99 16.01
C GLY A 66 0.34 -8.41 15.25
N ARG A 67 0.28 -8.55 13.92
CA ARG A 67 1.44 -8.89 13.09
C ARG A 67 1.95 -7.67 12.34
N ARG A 68 3.22 -7.78 11.93
CA ARG A 68 3.92 -6.81 11.10
C ARG A 68 4.37 -7.49 9.82
N ARG A 69 4.40 -6.74 8.72
CA ARG A 69 4.96 -7.17 7.44
C ARG A 69 5.96 -6.15 6.93
N GLY A 70 7.12 -6.65 6.52
CA GLY A 70 8.13 -5.86 5.84
C GLY A 70 7.83 -5.84 4.34
N VAL A 71 7.99 -4.68 3.74
CA VAL A 71 7.88 -4.44 2.30
C VAL A 71 9.17 -3.76 1.90
N GLY A 72 9.77 -4.17 0.79
CA GLY A 72 10.97 -3.54 0.27
C GLY A 72 10.88 -3.41 -1.23
N PHE A 73 11.52 -2.40 -1.81
CA PHE A 73 11.80 -2.29 -3.24
C PHE A 73 12.96 -1.33 -3.48
N ALA A 74 13.51 -1.34 -4.69
CA ALA A 74 14.54 -0.42 -5.13
C ALA A 74 14.05 0.39 -6.32
N THR A 75 14.54 1.62 -6.48
CA THR A 75 14.24 2.48 -7.62
C THR A 75 15.46 3.35 -7.95
N PRO A 76 15.74 3.68 -9.22
CA PRO A 76 16.79 4.63 -9.58
C PRO A 76 16.41 6.09 -9.24
N GLU A 77 15.15 6.34 -8.89
CA GLU A 77 14.66 7.68 -8.57
C GLU A 77 15.21 8.22 -7.25
N GLU A 78 15.20 9.55 -7.10
CA GLU A 78 15.66 10.22 -5.88
C GLU A 78 14.75 9.95 -4.69
N PRO A 79 15.27 9.79 -3.46
CA PRO A 79 14.46 9.47 -2.29
C PRO A 79 13.47 10.58 -1.98
N ILE A 80 12.17 10.25 -2.01
CA ILE A 80 11.08 11.14 -1.63
C ILE A 80 10.67 10.92 -0.17
N PRO A 81 10.13 11.94 0.52
CA PRO A 81 9.76 11.84 1.94
C PRO A 81 8.64 10.82 2.21
N THR A 82 7.75 10.60 1.25
CA THR A 82 6.65 9.62 1.33
C THR A 82 6.73 8.67 0.14
N PRO A 83 7.58 7.63 0.21
CA PRO A 83 7.85 6.73 -0.93
C PRO A 83 6.72 5.75 -1.21
N LEU A 84 5.88 5.49 -0.21
CA LEU A 84 4.75 4.57 -0.26
C LEU A 84 3.51 5.26 0.27
N GLU A 85 2.39 5.02 -0.40
CA GLU A 85 1.07 5.44 0.03
C GLU A 85 0.19 4.22 0.31
N VAL A 86 -0.66 4.33 1.32
CA VAL A 86 -1.69 3.34 1.59
C VAL A 86 -2.88 3.61 0.66
N ALA A 87 -2.97 2.87 -0.43
CA ALA A 87 -4.06 2.99 -1.39
C ALA A 87 -5.38 2.47 -0.81
N SER A 88 -5.35 1.35 -0.07
CA SER A 88 -6.54 0.81 0.58
C SER A 88 -6.24 -0.05 1.81
N VAL A 89 -7.19 -0.07 2.76
CA VAL A 89 -7.19 -0.97 3.92
C VAL A 89 -8.59 -1.52 4.10
N THR A 90 -8.75 -2.82 3.88
CA THR A 90 -10.04 -3.51 4.01
C THR A 90 -9.93 -4.64 5.01
N ARG A 91 -10.99 -4.90 5.78
CA ARG A 91 -11.04 -6.08 6.62
C ARG A 91 -11.00 -7.32 5.72
N ALA A 92 -10.05 -8.21 5.95
CA ALA A 92 -10.09 -9.51 5.32
C ALA A 92 -11.10 -10.37 6.10
N ASP A 93 -12.14 -10.87 5.42
CA ASP A 93 -12.88 -12.00 5.97
C ASP A 93 -11.96 -13.23 6.03
N ARG A 94 -12.30 -14.19 6.90
CA ARG A 94 -11.50 -15.43 7.07
C ARG A 94 -11.16 -16.01 5.69
N PRO A 95 -9.96 -16.60 5.49
CA PRO A 95 -9.47 -16.95 4.16
C PRO A 95 -10.38 -18.02 3.54
N ASP A 96 -11.37 -17.58 2.79
CA ASP A 96 -11.90 -18.40 1.72
C ASP A 96 -10.93 -18.29 0.55
N ARG A 97 -10.66 -19.43 -0.07
CA ARG A 97 -9.74 -19.55 -1.20
C ARG A 97 -10.37 -18.86 -2.41
N SER A 98 -10.29 -17.54 -2.49
CA SER A 98 -10.58 -16.83 -3.74
C SER A 98 -9.26 -16.53 -4.41
N THR A 99 -8.92 -17.48 -5.27
CA THR A 99 -8.01 -17.39 -6.41
C THR A 99 -7.98 -16.00 -7.05
N HIS A 100 -6.78 -15.63 -7.48
CA HIS A 100 -6.44 -14.74 -8.59
C HIS A 100 -7.59 -14.49 -9.59
N GLU A 101 -7.73 -13.24 -10.06
CA GLU A 101 -8.75 -12.71 -10.98
C GLU A 101 -10.12 -12.41 -10.35
N GLU A 102 -10.70 -11.25 -10.68
CA GLU A 102 -12.00 -10.70 -10.21
C GLU A 102 -12.08 -10.13 -8.76
N VAL A 103 -11.56 -8.91 -8.58
CA VAL A 103 -12.37 -7.84 -7.96
C VAL A 103 -12.23 -6.59 -8.84
N LEU A 104 -12.98 -6.59 -9.94
CA LEU A 104 -13.18 -5.46 -10.85
C LEU A 104 -14.20 -4.47 -10.24
N ALA A 105 -14.02 -3.17 -10.54
CA ALA A 105 -15.11 -2.17 -10.61
C ALA A 105 -15.79 -1.66 -9.33
N THR A 106 -15.06 -1.42 -8.23
CA THR A 106 -15.62 -0.59 -7.14
C THR A 106 -14.53 0.20 -6.44
N LEU A 107 -14.12 1.33 -7.02
CA LEU A 107 -13.59 2.53 -6.36
C LEU A 107 -13.12 3.54 -7.44
N GLU A 108 -14.03 3.91 -8.34
CA GLU A 108 -13.92 5.09 -9.24
C GLU A 108 -13.92 6.43 -8.47
N GLU A 109 -13.57 6.44 -7.18
CA GLU A 109 -13.76 7.58 -6.27
C GLU A 109 -12.45 7.99 -5.58
N SER A 110 -11.42 8.21 -6.40
CA SER A 110 -10.26 9.00 -6.00
C SER A 110 -10.49 10.49 -6.30
N LYS A 111 -11.00 11.27 -5.34
CA LYS A 111 -10.64 12.70 -5.12
C LYS A 111 -11.42 13.37 -3.96
N PRO A 112 -10.75 13.98 -2.96
CA PRO A 112 -11.26 15.18 -2.31
C PRO A 112 -10.63 16.43 -2.98
N PRO A 113 -11.36 17.56 -3.09
CA PRO A 113 -11.18 18.56 -2.04
C PRO A 113 -12.44 19.37 -1.64
N ARG A 114 -12.56 19.53 -0.32
CA ARG A 114 -12.86 20.76 0.45
C ARG A 114 -14.01 21.68 0.01
N ARG A 115 -15.06 21.62 0.85
CA ARG A 115 -15.63 22.71 1.68
C ARG A 115 -16.08 24.00 0.96
N VAL A 116 -17.39 24.27 1.01
CA VAL A 116 -17.93 25.53 1.57
C VAL A 116 -19.21 25.21 2.36
N VAL A 117 -19.22 25.63 3.63
CA VAL A 117 -20.39 25.72 4.50
C VAL A 117 -21.11 27.02 4.18
N SER A 118 -22.44 27.01 4.10
CA SER A 118 -23.25 28.09 4.67
C SER A 118 -24.65 27.58 5.05
N PRO A 119 -25.28 28.16 6.09
CA PRO A 119 -26.39 27.58 6.84
C PRO A 119 -27.75 28.23 6.50
N HIS A 120 -28.81 27.81 7.22
CA HIS A 120 -30.04 28.59 7.52
C HIS A 120 -31.15 28.51 6.44
N SER A 121 -32.46 28.40 6.69
CA SER A 121 -33.36 28.33 7.85
C SER A 121 -34.67 27.65 7.39
N ASP A 122 -35.33 26.85 8.21
CA ASP A 122 -36.59 27.16 8.92
C ASP A 122 -37.74 27.73 8.06
N GLY A 123 -38.89 27.05 8.16
CA GLY A 123 -40.18 27.40 7.56
C GLY A 123 -41.18 26.27 7.75
#